data_AF-A0A2H9LFF1-F1
#
_entry.id   AF-A0A2H9LFF1-F1
#
_cell.length_a   1.000
_cell.length_b   1.000
_cell.length_c   1.000
_cell.angle_alpha   90.00
_cell.angle_beta   90.00
_cell.angle_gamma   90.00
#
_symmetry.space_group_name_H-M   'P 1'
#
loop_
_entity.id
_entity.type
_entity.pdbx_description
1 polymer ?
#
loop_
_entity_poly.entity_id
_entity_poly.type
_entity_poly.pdbx_seq_one_letter_code
_entity_poly.pdbx_strand_id
1 'polypeptide(L)'
;MHIFTNIHDLENNYEDIKMLSEDEKLEINNYLQEGGILKTTGKSKLELVYPSKEIIKKELDELLPERSKVTEKIELWNKIKKESEEFIKKNKVNKYFDKVFWKHKFKETFDKGYKEDFQKIKIPIEYIGDESMRKLVLTFINSEDYRAKLIETIESSIVYRNRGIGESVVKKLAIQKEISKNKLDVLYSRKNKLDKRIQIYKLISKYVH
;
A
#
# COMPACT_ATOMS: atom_id res chain seq x y z
N MET A 1 43.60 -15.15 18.32
CA MET A 1 42.18 -14.75 18.33
C MET A 1 41.91 -14.09 16.99
N HIS A 2 41.10 -14.70 16.13
CA HIS A 2 40.78 -14.14 14.82
C HIS A 2 39.35 -13.57 14.89
N ILE A 3 39.24 -12.30 14.51
CA ILE A 3 37.97 -11.57 14.40
C ILE A 3 37.68 -11.48 12.90
N PHE A 4 36.46 -11.83 12.52
CA PHE A 4 36.06 -11.86 11.11
C PHE A 4 35.05 -10.75 10.82
N THR A 5 35.29 -10.03 9.72
CA THR A 5 34.41 -8.97 9.21
C THR A 5 33.90 -9.28 7.79
N ASN A 6 34.35 -10.38 7.19
CA ASN A 6 33.93 -10.87 5.88
C ASN A 6 33.83 -12.40 5.90
N ILE A 7 32.87 -12.94 5.16
CA ILE A 7 32.66 -14.39 5.03
C ILE A 7 33.84 -15.12 4.37
N HIS A 8 34.57 -14.49 3.43
CA HIS A 8 35.72 -15.15 2.80
C HIS A 8 36.84 -15.47 3.81
N ASP A 9 37.03 -14.60 4.81
CA ASP A 9 37.98 -14.86 5.88
C ASP A 9 37.49 -16.00 6.80
N LEU A 10 36.17 -16.15 6.97
CA LEU A 10 35.56 -17.27 7.69
C LEU A 10 35.69 -18.59 6.92
N GLU A 11 35.39 -18.61 5.62
CA GLU A 11 35.49 -19.80 4.77
C GLU A 11 36.92 -20.35 4.70
N ASN A 12 37.92 -19.46 4.62
CA ASN A 12 39.32 -19.88 4.56
C ASN A 12 39.82 -20.51 5.87
N ASN A 13 39.16 -20.22 7.00
CA ASN A 13 39.61 -20.61 8.33
C ASN A 13 38.70 -21.62 9.04
N TYR A 14 37.58 -22.02 8.43
CA TYR A 14 36.57 -22.86 9.10
C TYR A 14 35.81 -23.81 8.17
N GLU A 15 35.94 -25.12 8.39
CA GLU A 15 35.37 -26.15 7.50
C GLU A 15 33.84 -26.26 7.57
N ASP A 16 33.20 -26.07 8.73
CA ASP A 16 31.73 -26.19 8.78
C ASP A 16 31.02 -25.03 8.06
N ILE A 17 31.68 -23.87 7.90
CA ILE A 17 31.18 -22.73 7.11
C ILE A 17 31.19 -23.11 5.61
N LYS A 18 32.16 -23.92 5.17
CA LYS A 18 32.21 -24.43 3.79
C LYS A 18 31.06 -25.40 3.50
N MET A 19 30.50 -26.04 4.53
CA MET A 19 29.37 -26.96 4.42
C MET A 19 28.00 -26.26 4.47
N LEU A 20 27.96 -24.95 4.73
CA LEU A 20 26.72 -24.17 4.68
C LEU A 20 26.20 -24.05 3.25
N SER A 21 24.88 -23.99 3.12
CA SER A 21 24.27 -23.64 1.83
C SER A 21 24.61 -22.21 1.42
N GLU A 22 24.56 -21.92 0.12
CA GLU A 22 24.83 -20.58 -0.41
C GLU A 22 23.91 -19.51 0.19
N ASP A 23 22.66 -19.87 0.50
CA ASP A 23 21.72 -18.98 1.19
C ASP A 23 22.17 -18.67 2.63
N GLU A 24 22.64 -19.66 3.38
CA GLU A 24 23.13 -19.45 4.75
C GLU A 24 24.43 -18.63 4.77
N LYS A 25 25.31 -18.86 3.80
CA LYS A 25 26.51 -18.03 3.62
C LYS A 25 26.16 -16.58 3.32
N LEU A 26 25.20 -16.34 2.42
CA LEU A 26 24.72 -15.00 2.11
C LEU A 26 24.22 -14.28 3.36
N GLU A 27 23.45 -14.96 4.22
CA GLU A 27 22.92 -14.37 5.45
C GLU A 27 24.00 -14.10 6.51
N ILE A 28 25.01 -14.98 6.65
CA ILE A 28 26.16 -14.71 7.50
C ILE A 28 26.96 -13.51 6.98
N ASN A 29 27.12 -13.39 5.67
CA ASN A 29 27.79 -12.23 5.08
C ASN A 29 26.99 -10.95 5.33
N ASN A 30 25.66 -10.98 5.19
CA ASN A 30 24.78 -9.85 5.53
C ASN A 30 24.94 -9.45 7.00
N TYR A 31 24.99 -10.43 7.91
CA TYR A 31 25.23 -10.18 9.34
C TYR A 31 26.53 -9.41 9.60
N LEU A 32 27.63 -9.85 8.97
CA LEU A 32 28.94 -9.20 9.12
C LEU A 32 28.94 -7.80 8.52
N GLN A 33 28.28 -7.60 7.37
CA GLN A 33 28.13 -6.28 6.74
C GLN A 33 27.28 -5.31 7.57
N GLU A 34 26.33 -5.81 8.36
CA GLU A 34 25.55 -5.02 9.32
C GLU A 34 26.33 -4.68 10.61
N GLY A 35 27.63 -5.03 10.67
CA GLY A 35 28.51 -4.76 11.82
C GLY A 35 28.50 -5.87 12.86
N GLY A 36 27.95 -7.03 12.53
CA GLY A 36 28.05 -8.25 13.34
C GLY A 36 29.49 -8.74 13.42
N ILE A 37 29.88 -9.27 14.58
CA ILE A 37 31.23 -9.76 14.84
C ILE A 37 31.14 -11.21 15.31
N LEU A 38 31.85 -12.07 14.61
CA LEU A 38 32.03 -13.48 14.94
C LEU A 38 33.49 -13.75 15.29
N LYS A 39 33.69 -14.64 16.26
CA LYS A 39 35.00 -15.15 16.69
C LYS A 39 35.00 -16.66 16.54
N THR A 40 36.16 -17.23 16.30
CA THR A 40 36.36 -18.68 16.44
C THR A 40 37.17 -18.99 17.70
N THR A 41 36.77 -20.04 18.41
CA THR A 41 37.51 -20.59 19.55
C THR A 41 37.91 -22.03 19.21
N GLY A 42 39.10 -22.19 18.63
CA GLY A 42 39.59 -23.46 18.09
C GLY A 42 39.22 -23.66 16.60
N LYS A 43 39.33 -24.91 16.12
CA LYS A 43 39.03 -25.26 14.72
C LYS A 43 37.53 -25.42 14.41
N SER A 44 36.68 -25.51 15.43
CA SER A 44 35.31 -26.03 15.29
C SER A 44 34.27 -25.39 16.22
N LYS A 45 34.55 -24.19 16.77
CA LYS A 45 33.52 -23.43 17.51
C LYS A 45 33.46 -21.98 17.05
N LEU A 46 32.30 -21.59 16.53
CA LEU A 46 31.94 -20.20 16.22
C LEU A 46 31.24 -19.56 17.43
N GLU A 47 31.78 -18.44 17.89
CA GLU A 47 31.29 -17.64 19.00
C GLU A 47 30.87 -16.27 18.51
N LEU A 48 29.77 -15.78 19.04
CA LEU A 48 29.19 -14.48 18.72
C LEU A 48 29.81 -13.46 19.65
N VAL A 49 30.49 -12.48 19.05
CA VAL A 49 31.11 -11.40 19.81
C VAL A 49 30.14 -10.23 19.93
N TYR A 50 29.48 -9.86 18.83
CA TYR A 50 28.55 -8.73 18.82
C TYR A 50 27.53 -8.84 17.67
N PRO A 51 26.26 -8.44 17.88
CA PRO A 51 25.59 -8.27 19.18
C PRO A 51 25.64 -9.55 20.02
N SER A 52 25.41 -9.49 21.34
CA SER A 52 25.36 -10.68 22.19
C SER A 52 24.09 -11.51 21.94
N LYS A 53 24.06 -12.77 22.38
CA LYS A 53 22.88 -13.64 22.23
C LYS A 53 21.62 -13.05 22.87
N GLU A 54 21.78 -12.42 24.03
CA GLU A 54 20.69 -11.76 24.76
C GLU A 54 20.15 -10.56 23.98
N ILE A 55 21.05 -9.78 23.35
CA ILE A 55 20.67 -8.67 22.49
C ILE A 55 19.92 -9.19 21.25
N ILE A 56 20.43 -10.23 20.58
CA ILE A 56 19.76 -10.85 19.43
C ILE A 56 18.36 -11.34 19.81
N LYS A 57 18.23 -12.00 20.97
CA LYS A 57 16.93 -12.48 21.45
C LYS A 57 15.97 -11.32 21.71
N LYS A 58 16.43 -10.27 22.40
CA LYS A 58 15.63 -9.07 22.65
C LYS A 58 15.19 -8.39 21.34
N GLU A 59 16.10 -8.26 20.38
CA GLU A 59 15.76 -7.69 19.08
C GLU A 59 14.78 -8.56 18.30
N LEU A 60 14.89 -9.90 18.35
CA LEU A 60 13.89 -10.79 17.78
C LEU A 60 12.51 -10.63 18.45
N ASP A 61 12.48 -10.49 19.78
CA ASP A 61 11.25 -10.27 20.55
C ASP A 61 10.59 -8.91 20.21
N GLU A 62 11.35 -7.92 19.73
CA GLU A 62 10.83 -6.63 19.24
C GLU A 62 10.44 -6.66 17.75
N LEU A 63 11.25 -7.29 16.91
CA LEU A 63 11.08 -7.36 15.45
C LEU A 63 9.88 -8.21 15.05
N LEU A 64 9.61 -9.33 15.75
CA LEU A 64 8.49 -10.23 15.43
C LEU A 64 7.12 -9.53 15.58
N PRO A 65 6.80 -8.86 16.71
CA PRO A 65 5.59 -8.05 16.82
C PRO A 65 5.53 -6.91 15.79
N GLU A 66 6.65 -6.25 15.50
CA GLU A 66 6.69 -5.19 14.50
C GLU A 66 6.31 -5.72 13.11
N ARG A 67 6.87 -6.87 12.72
CA ARG A 67 6.55 -7.56 11.46
C ARG A 67 5.06 -7.90 11.37
N SER A 68 4.46 -8.36 12.46
CA SER A 68 3.01 -8.63 12.51
C SER A 68 2.21 -7.36 12.23
N LYS A 69 2.51 -6.27 12.96
CA LYS A 69 1.84 -4.97 12.78
C LYS A 69 1.98 -4.42 11.35
N VAL A 70 3.13 -4.60 10.72
CA VAL A 70 3.34 -4.19 9.32
C VAL A 70 2.50 -5.07 8.38
N THR A 71 2.42 -6.38 8.63
CA THR A 71 1.63 -7.31 7.83
C THR A 71 0.13 -7.00 7.91
N GLU A 72 -0.40 -6.77 9.12
CA GLU A 72 -1.80 -6.34 9.32
C GLU A 72 -2.11 -5.03 8.56
N LYS A 73 -1.19 -4.07 8.55
CA LYS A 73 -1.33 -2.84 7.77
C LYS A 73 -1.35 -3.11 6.27
N ILE A 74 -0.51 -4.02 5.76
CA ILE A 74 -0.51 -4.42 4.35
C ILE A 74 -1.86 -5.02 3.97
N GLU A 75 -2.40 -5.92 4.79
CA GLU A 75 -3.71 -6.54 4.56
C GLU A 75 -4.83 -5.50 4.53
N LEU A 76 -4.85 -4.58 5.49
CA LEU A 76 -5.80 -3.47 5.53
C LEU A 76 -5.75 -2.62 4.25
N TRP A 77 -4.56 -2.19 3.84
CA TRP A 77 -4.40 -1.36 2.64
C TRP A 77 -4.73 -2.11 1.36
N ASN A 78 -4.43 -3.40 1.28
CA ASN A 78 -4.86 -4.24 0.16
C ASN A 78 -6.38 -4.39 0.09
N LYS A 79 -7.04 -4.56 1.25
CA LYS A 79 -8.51 -4.60 1.34
C LYS A 79 -9.11 -3.27 0.86
N ILE A 80 -8.63 -2.13 1.36
CA ILE A 80 -9.10 -0.80 0.95
C ILE A 80 -8.91 -0.58 -0.57
N LYS A 81 -7.74 -0.96 -1.10
CA LYS A 81 -7.45 -0.86 -2.53
C LYS A 81 -8.42 -1.72 -3.35
N LYS A 82 -8.61 -2.98 -2.97
CA LYS A 82 -9.51 -3.91 -3.65
C LYS A 82 -10.95 -3.43 -3.62
N GLU A 83 -11.44 -2.99 -2.46
CA GLU A 83 -12.78 -2.43 -2.31
C GLU A 83 -12.97 -1.20 -3.21
N SER A 84 -11.98 -0.33 -3.30
CA SER A 84 -12.02 0.85 -4.18
C SER A 84 -12.04 0.45 -5.66
N GLU A 85 -11.25 -0.54 -6.07
CA GLU A 85 -11.21 -1.04 -7.45
C GLU A 85 -12.51 -1.75 -7.84
N GLU A 86 -13.04 -2.58 -6.94
CA GLU A 86 -14.33 -3.26 -7.10
C GLU A 86 -15.48 -2.25 -7.15
N PHE A 87 -15.46 -1.24 -6.29
CA PHE A 87 -16.43 -0.16 -6.31
C PHE A 87 -16.46 0.55 -7.66
N ILE A 88 -15.29 0.95 -8.19
CA ILE A 88 -15.17 1.60 -9.50
C ILE A 88 -15.68 0.68 -10.60
N LYS A 89 -15.25 -0.59 -10.61
CA LYS A 89 -15.63 -1.56 -11.64
C LYS A 89 -17.14 -1.84 -11.62
N LYS A 90 -17.69 -2.12 -10.44
CA LYS A 90 -19.11 -2.41 -10.23
C LYS A 90 -19.97 -1.23 -10.68
N ASN A 91 -19.64 -0.01 -10.28
CA ASN A 91 -20.38 1.18 -10.68
C ASN A 91 -20.32 1.45 -12.19
N LYS A 92 -19.13 1.32 -12.80
CA LYS A 92 -18.97 1.49 -14.26
C LYS A 92 -19.83 0.55 -15.08
N VAL A 93 -20.07 -0.68 -14.61
CA VAL A 93 -20.91 -1.66 -15.30
C VAL A 93 -22.38 -1.45 -14.94
N ASN A 94 -22.69 -1.33 -13.64
CA ASN A 94 -24.07 -1.24 -13.17
C ASN A 94 -24.81 0.00 -13.66
N LYS A 95 -24.10 1.09 -13.97
CA LYS A 95 -24.73 2.29 -14.52
C LYS A 95 -25.56 2.02 -15.77
N TYR A 96 -25.15 1.10 -16.64
CA TYR A 96 -25.88 0.79 -17.88
C TYR A 96 -27.19 0.04 -17.62
N PHE A 97 -27.34 -0.57 -16.45
CA PHE A 97 -28.58 -1.23 -16.04
C PHE A 97 -29.49 -0.31 -15.21
N ASP A 98 -29.03 0.88 -14.81
CA ASP A 98 -29.85 1.83 -14.06
C ASP A 98 -30.71 2.69 -15.00
N LYS A 99 -32.02 2.73 -14.76
CA LYS A 99 -32.96 3.56 -15.53
C LYS A 99 -32.65 5.05 -15.43
N VAL A 100 -32.12 5.51 -14.30
CA VAL A 100 -31.76 6.92 -14.06
C VAL A 100 -30.60 7.34 -14.97
N PHE A 101 -29.67 6.42 -15.26
CA PHE A 101 -28.58 6.67 -16.21
C PHE A 101 -29.13 6.98 -17.61
N TRP A 102 -30.06 6.17 -18.10
CA TRP A 102 -30.67 6.38 -19.41
C TRP A 102 -31.57 7.62 -19.45
N LYS A 103 -32.28 7.93 -18.37
CA LYS A 103 -33.02 9.20 -18.25
C LYS A 103 -32.10 10.41 -18.37
N HIS A 104 -30.95 10.38 -17.69
CA HIS A 104 -29.93 11.41 -17.84
C HIS A 104 -29.46 11.50 -19.31
N LYS A 105 -29.11 10.38 -19.95
CA LYS A 105 -28.64 10.38 -21.34
C LYS A 105 -29.66 10.89 -22.34
N PHE A 106 -30.94 10.56 -22.13
CA PHE A 106 -32.02 11.10 -22.93
C PHE A 106 -32.10 12.63 -22.79
N LYS A 107 -32.14 13.15 -21.55
CA LYS A 107 -32.15 14.60 -21.33
C LYS A 107 -30.91 15.31 -21.87
N GLU A 108 -29.72 14.76 -21.65
CA GLU A 108 -28.46 15.30 -22.17
C GLU A 108 -28.46 15.43 -23.70
N THR A 109 -29.19 14.54 -24.39
CA THR A 109 -29.26 14.53 -25.86
C THR A 109 -30.32 15.50 -26.39
N PHE A 110 -31.51 15.53 -25.77
CA PHE A 110 -32.69 16.20 -26.33
C PHE A 110 -33.04 17.54 -25.66
N ASP A 111 -32.55 17.79 -24.44
CA ASP A 111 -32.79 19.03 -23.69
C ASP A 111 -31.51 19.88 -23.67
N LYS A 112 -31.50 20.95 -24.47
CA LYS A 112 -30.34 21.83 -24.63
C LYS A 112 -29.98 22.54 -23.33
N GLY A 113 -30.97 23.02 -22.57
CA GLY A 113 -30.72 23.70 -21.30
C GLY A 113 -30.12 22.75 -20.28
N TYR A 114 -30.69 21.55 -20.17
CA TYR A 114 -30.15 20.49 -19.32
C TYR A 114 -28.70 20.12 -19.68
N LYS A 115 -28.39 20.00 -20.98
CA LYS A 115 -27.04 19.69 -21.45
C LYS A 115 -26.04 20.77 -21.04
N GLU A 116 -26.40 22.05 -21.18
CA GLU A 116 -25.56 23.18 -20.78
C GLU A 116 -25.31 23.18 -19.27
N ASP A 117 -26.36 22.99 -18.47
CA ASP A 117 -26.26 22.86 -17.00
C ASP A 117 -25.32 21.72 -16.60
N PHE A 118 -25.49 20.57 -17.26
CA PHE A 118 -24.69 19.39 -16.99
C PHE A 118 -23.21 19.60 -17.33
N GLN A 119 -22.89 20.28 -18.44
CA GLN A 119 -21.52 20.58 -18.82
C GLN A 119 -20.80 21.50 -17.81
N LYS A 120 -21.55 22.39 -17.14
CA LYS A 120 -21.02 23.26 -16.09
C LYS A 120 -20.79 22.49 -14.79
N ILE A 121 -21.76 21.69 -14.36
CA ILE A 121 -21.72 21.00 -13.06
C ILE A 121 -20.83 19.75 -13.08
N LYS A 122 -20.86 19.00 -14.19
CA LYS A 122 -20.16 17.72 -14.41
C LYS A 122 -20.43 16.71 -13.30
N ILE A 123 -21.69 16.36 -13.07
CA ILE A 123 -22.09 15.35 -12.06
C ILE A 123 -21.48 13.98 -12.42
N PRO A 124 -20.93 13.21 -11.46
CA PRO A 124 -20.21 11.98 -11.76
C PRO A 124 -21.18 10.79 -11.92
N ILE A 125 -21.87 10.76 -13.07
CA ILE A 125 -22.90 9.76 -13.41
C ILE A 125 -22.34 8.34 -13.50
N GLU A 126 -21.03 8.17 -13.67
CA GLU A 126 -20.39 6.86 -13.68
C GLU A 126 -20.56 6.10 -12.36
N TYR A 127 -20.92 6.79 -11.27
CA TYR A 127 -21.12 6.22 -9.95
C TYR A 127 -22.58 6.20 -9.52
N ILE A 128 -23.52 6.19 -10.46
CA ILE A 128 -24.96 6.14 -10.17
C ILE A 128 -25.41 4.88 -9.42
N GLY A 129 -24.57 3.84 -9.37
CA GLY A 129 -24.81 2.65 -8.54
C GLY A 129 -24.62 2.91 -7.05
N ASP A 130 -23.98 4.01 -6.66
CA ASP A 130 -23.95 4.50 -5.28
C ASP A 130 -25.22 5.29 -4.96
N GLU A 131 -25.86 4.99 -3.83
CA GLU A 131 -27.17 5.55 -3.48
C GLU A 131 -27.12 7.07 -3.31
N SER A 132 -26.04 7.61 -2.74
CA SER A 132 -25.89 9.04 -2.52
C SER A 132 -25.77 9.79 -3.85
N MET A 133 -24.97 9.25 -4.78
CA MET A 133 -24.81 9.78 -6.12
C MET A 133 -26.09 9.63 -6.93
N ARG A 134 -26.80 8.51 -6.80
CA ARG A 134 -28.08 8.26 -7.46
C ARG A 134 -29.12 9.29 -7.08
N LYS A 135 -29.26 9.61 -5.79
CA LYS A 135 -30.18 10.66 -5.30
C LYS A 135 -29.84 12.02 -5.91
N LEU A 136 -28.57 12.37 -5.92
CA LEU A 136 -28.09 13.64 -6.50
C LEU A 136 -28.39 13.72 -8.00
N VAL A 137 -28.09 12.66 -8.77
CA VAL A 137 -28.39 12.60 -10.22
C VAL A 137 -29.89 12.67 -10.46
N LEU A 138 -30.71 11.97 -9.65
CA LEU A 138 -32.15 11.97 -9.80
C LEU A 138 -32.76 13.36 -9.56
N THR A 139 -32.33 14.04 -8.49
CA THR A 139 -32.77 15.42 -8.21
C THR A 139 -32.34 16.36 -9.33
N PHE A 140 -31.11 16.21 -9.83
CA PHE A 140 -30.60 16.98 -10.97
C PHE A 140 -31.43 16.80 -12.26
N ILE A 141 -31.84 15.56 -12.56
CA ILE A 141 -32.72 15.27 -13.71
C ILE A 141 -34.09 15.94 -13.54
N ASN A 142 -34.64 15.93 -12.32
CA ASN A 142 -36.05 16.25 -12.11
C ASN A 142 -36.33 17.71 -11.75
N SER A 143 -35.36 18.46 -11.22
CA SER A 143 -35.58 19.83 -10.73
C SER A 143 -34.65 20.83 -11.41
N GLU A 144 -35.22 21.77 -12.13
CA GLU A 144 -34.49 22.89 -12.76
C GLU A 144 -33.98 23.89 -11.73
N ASP A 145 -34.80 24.27 -10.75
CA ASP A 145 -34.40 25.12 -9.63
C ASP A 145 -33.18 24.58 -8.90
N TYR A 146 -33.12 23.25 -8.71
CA TYR A 146 -31.96 22.60 -8.12
C TYR A 146 -30.71 22.77 -8.99
N ARG A 147 -30.82 22.65 -10.33
CA ARG A 147 -29.69 22.86 -11.25
C ARG A 147 -29.18 24.29 -11.18
N ALA A 148 -30.09 25.27 -11.21
CA ALA A 148 -29.75 26.69 -11.13
C ALA A 148 -28.98 27.01 -9.84
N LYS A 149 -29.49 26.55 -8.68
CA LYS A 149 -28.81 26.71 -7.38
C LYS A 149 -27.45 26.00 -7.33
N LEU A 150 -27.33 24.83 -7.97
CA LEU A 150 -26.06 24.12 -8.04
C LEU A 150 -25.02 24.88 -8.86
N ILE A 151 -25.42 25.45 -9.99
CA ILE A 151 -24.56 26.29 -10.82
C ILE A 151 -24.07 27.49 -10.02
N GLU A 152 -24.99 28.22 -9.38
CA GLU A 152 -24.65 29.36 -8.52
C GLU A 152 -23.66 28.96 -7.41
N THR A 153 -23.88 27.81 -6.77
CA THR A 153 -23.00 27.27 -5.72
C THR A 153 -21.61 26.94 -6.27
N ILE A 154 -21.52 26.36 -7.47
CA ILE A 154 -20.24 26.03 -8.10
C ILE A 154 -19.50 27.30 -8.53
N GLU A 155 -20.20 28.25 -9.13
CA GLU A 155 -19.62 29.51 -9.61
C GLU A 155 -19.16 30.40 -8.45
N SER A 156 -19.87 30.39 -7.31
CA SER A 156 -19.47 31.12 -6.11
C SER A 156 -18.35 30.44 -5.31
N SER A 157 -18.20 29.11 -5.42
CA SER A 157 -17.22 28.36 -4.63
C SER A 157 -15.80 28.40 -5.21
N ILE A 158 -14.83 28.79 -4.40
CA ILE A 158 -13.39 28.71 -4.73
C ILE A 158 -12.96 27.26 -5.02
N VAL A 159 -13.59 26.29 -4.36
CA VAL A 159 -13.23 24.87 -4.46
C VAL A 159 -13.77 24.24 -5.76
N TYR A 160 -14.97 24.64 -6.19
CA TYR A 160 -15.69 23.98 -7.29
C TYR A 160 -15.67 24.75 -8.62
N ARG A 161 -15.47 26.07 -8.63
CA ARG A 161 -15.55 26.94 -9.82
C ARG A 161 -14.81 26.41 -11.04
N ASN A 162 -13.62 25.83 -10.86
CA ASN A 162 -12.78 25.36 -11.97
C ASN A 162 -12.85 23.84 -12.22
N ARG A 163 -13.51 23.07 -11.34
CA ARG A 163 -13.43 21.60 -11.33
C ARG A 163 -14.79 20.91 -11.36
N GLY A 164 -15.86 21.61 -11.01
CA GLY A 164 -17.19 21.02 -10.84
C GLY A 164 -17.23 19.98 -9.70
N ILE A 165 -18.38 19.33 -9.54
CA ILE A 165 -18.61 18.38 -8.44
C ILE A 165 -18.05 16.99 -8.76
N GLY A 166 -18.17 16.53 -10.01
CA GLY A 166 -17.77 15.16 -10.37
C GLY A 166 -16.26 14.94 -10.43
N GLU A 167 -15.48 15.96 -10.77
CA GLU A 167 -14.03 15.85 -10.76
C GLU A 167 -13.49 15.62 -9.34
N SER A 168 -14.17 16.13 -8.31
CA SER A 168 -13.79 15.96 -6.91
C SER A 168 -13.98 14.52 -6.41
N VAL A 169 -15.05 13.84 -6.84
CA VAL A 169 -15.33 12.44 -6.45
C VAL A 169 -14.39 11.47 -7.17
N VAL A 170 -14.20 11.67 -8.49
CA VAL A 170 -13.25 10.87 -9.29
C VAL A 170 -11.82 11.06 -8.78
N LYS A 171 -11.40 12.30 -8.50
CA LYS A 171 -10.10 12.59 -7.91
C LYS A 171 -9.96 11.95 -6.54
N LYS A 172 -10.99 11.97 -5.68
CA LYS A 172 -10.92 11.33 -4.36
C LYS A 172 -10.64 9.83 -4.48
N LEU A 173 -11.31 9.13 -5.40
CA LEU A 173 -11.08 7.69 -5.63
C LEU A 173 -9.71 7.41 -6.28
N ALA A 174 -9.26 8.26 -7.22
CA ALA A 174 -7.95 8.15 -7.84
C ALA A 174 -6.81 8.39 -6.83
N ILE A 175 -6.95 9.43 -6.00
CA ILE A 175 -6.04 9.77 -4.89
C ILE A 175 -6.00 8.63 -3.88
N GLN A 176 -7.16 8.04 -3.53
CA GLN A 176 -7.18 6.87 -2.64
C GLN A 176 -6.42 5.68 -3.24
N LYS A 177 -6.55 5.41 -4.54
CA LYS A 177 -5.80 4.35 -5.22
C LYS A 177 -4.30 4.62 -5.21
N GLU A 178 -3.89 5.84 -5.53
CA GLU A 178 -2.47 6.24 -5.57
C GLU A 178 -1.83 6.25 -4.18
N ILE A 179 -2.50 6.84 -3.18
CA ILE A 179 -2.07 6.82 -1.79
C ILE A 179 -1.94 5.38 -1.28
N SER A 180 -2.92 4.51 -1.60
CA SER A 180 -2.86 3.11 -1.20
C SER A 180 -1.67 2.39 -1.83
N LYS A 181 -1.39 2.64 -3.11
CA LYS A 181 -0.22 2.06 -3.79
C LYS A 181 1.08 2.51 -3.11
N ASN A 182 1.27 3.82 -2.94
CA ASN A 182 2.49 4.36 -2.33
C ASN A 182 2.68 3.85 -0.89
N LYS A 183 1.59 3.76 -0.11
CA LYS A 183 1.64 3.20 1.25
C LYS A 183 1.99 1.71 1.24
N LEU A 184 1.43 0.94 0.32
CA LEU A 184 1.76 -0.48 0.16
C LEU A 184 3.25 -0.65 -0.19
N ASP A 185 3.78 0.13 -1.13
CA ASP A 185 5.19 0.03 -1.54
C ASP A 185 6.14 0.30 -0.35
N VAL A 186 5.84 1.32 0.47
CA VAL A 186 6.59 1.62 1.70
C VAL A 186 6.48 0.47 2.71
N LEU A 187 5.28 -0.08 2.91
CA LEU A 187 5.05 -1.17 3.86
C LEU A 187 5.73 -2.48 3.41
N TYR A 188 5.69 -2.80 2.12
CA TYR A 188 6.40 -3.97 1.57
C TYR A 188 7.91 -3.82 1.71
N SER A 189 8.46 -2.64 1.42
CA SER A 189 9.89 -2.37 1.63
C SER A 189 10.28 -2.53 3.11
N ARG A 190 9.47 -2.00 4.03
CA ARG A 190 9.68 -2.18 5.48
C ARG A 190 9.59 -3.64 5.89
N LYS A 191 8.57 -4.38 5.42
CA LYS A 191 8.41 -5.80 5.71
C LYS A 191 9.61 -6.61 5.24
N ASN A 192 10.09 -6.36 4.01
CA ASN A 192 11.25 -7.07 3.47
C ASN A 192 12.52 -6.81 4.31
N LYS A 193 12.72 -5.59 4.81
CA LYS A 193 13.83 -5.29 5.72
C LYS A 193 13.71 -6.04 7.06
N LEU A 194 12.51 -6.09 7.63
CA LEU A 194 12.25 -6.84 8.86
C LEU A 194 12.46 -8.35 8.65
N ASP A 195 11.95 -8.91 7.56
CA ASP A 195 12.06 -10.34 7.24
C ASP A 195 13.52 -10.76 7.08
N LYS A 196 14.34 -9.96 6.37
CA LYS A 196 15.78 -10.18 6.25
C LYS A 196 16.48 -10.16 7.61
N ARG A 197 16.24 -9.13 8.42
CA ARG A 197 16.89 -9.01 9.73
C ARG A 197 16.50 -10.14 10.68
N ILE A 198 15.23 -10.55 10.67
CA ILE A 198 14.75 -11.71 11.45
C ILE A 198 15.43 -13.00 10.96
N GLN A 199 15.57 -13.19 9.64
CA GLN A 199 16.21 -14.37 9.06
C GLN A 199 17.69 -14.45 9.48
N ILE A 200 18.42 -13.35 9.38
CA ILE A 200 19.80 -13.24 9.84
C ILE A 200 19.91 -13.62 11.32
N TYR A 201 19.12 -13.02 12.19
CA TYR A 201 19.18 -13.28 13.63
C TYR A 201 18.78 -14.69 14.02
N LYS A 202 17.78 -15.27 13.35
CA LYS A 202 17.43 -16.68 13.54
C LYS A 202 18.58 -17.61 13.13
N LEU A 203 19.20 -17.34 11.98
CA LEU A 203 20.33 -18.12 11.50
C LEU A 203 21.51 -18.05 12.47
N ILE A 204 21.93 -16.84 12.83
CA ILE A 204 23.05 -16.62 13.74
C ILE A 204 22.80 -17.22 15.12
N SER A 205 21.57 -17.16 15.63
CA SER A 205 21.21 -17.80 16.90
C SER A 205 21.36 -19.32 16.91
N LYS A 206 21.28 -19.98 15.74
CA LYS A 206 21.45 -21.43 15.59
C LYS A 206 22.92 -21.85 15.62
N TYR A 207 23.81 -21.05 15.02
CA TYR A 207 25.20 -21.42 14.79
C TYR A 207 26.18 -20.99 15.89
N VAL A 208 25.68 -20.28 16.90
CA VAL A 208 26.51 -19.76 17.97
C VAL A 208 26.20 -20.49 19.26
N HIS A 209 27.23 -21.08 19.89
CA HIS A 209 27.18 -21.75 21.20
C HIS A 209 27.85 -20.96 22.33
#